data_AF-A0A7C5G6M3-F1
#
_entry.id   AF-A0A7C5G6M3-F1
#
_cell.length_a   1.000
_cell.length_b   1.000
_cell.length_c   1.000
_cell.angle_alpha   90.00
_cell.angle_beta   90.00
_cell.angle_gamma   90.00
#
_symmetry.space_group_name_H-M   'P 1'
#
loop_
_entity.id
_entity.type
_entity.pdbx_description
1 polymer ?
#
loop_
_entity_poly.entity_id
_entity_poly.type
_entity_poly.pdbx_seq_one_letter_code
_entity_poly.pdbx_strand_id
1 'polypeptide(L)'
;MSKSGKILVGMSGGVDSTVTALLLHEQGYEVIGITLNILDYNYTGERVKNPCCSIESIMGAKEIADFIGFKHYIVDVKNEFQHKVIDKFVDEYMSGRTPNPCIRCNSDIKWGEMLVQADKFGCEKIATGHYANIKEKDGRFFLSKGKDNLKDQTYFLWALDQNTLSRTVFPLGNLTKPEVRSIAFTRGHTQIAHKQENFDICFVPDNDYRLFLKERDPGLEEKYEGGNFVDINGKFLGKHKGYMNYTIGQRKGLGIALGKPAYVIAIDAKTNTVVIGDREKLNK
;
A
#
# COMPACT_ATOMS: atom_id res chain seq x y z
N MET A 1 26.80 -7.80 23.29
CA MET A 1 25.46 -8.36 22.99
C MET A 1 24.45 -7.22 23.11
N SER A 2 23.48 -7.14 22.21
CA SER A 2 22.42 -6.13 22.28
C SER A 2 21.67 -6.24 23.63
N LYS A 3 21.30 -5.10 24.22
CA LYS A 3 20.58 -5.08 25.50
C LYS A 3 19.09 -5.44 25.35
N SER A 4 18.55 -5.31 24.14
CA SER A 4 17.11 -5.37 23.87
C SER A 4 16.71 -6.47 22.87
N GLY A 5 17.66 -7.30 22.42
CA GLY A 5 17.43 -8.34 21.41
C GLY A 5 17.67 -7.86 19.97
N LYS A 6 17.25 -8.69 19.00
CA LYS A 6 17.46 -8.45 17.57
C LYS A 6 16.12 -8.16 16.88
N ILE A 7 16.08 -7.12 16.04
CA ILE A 7 14.86 -6.67 15.38
C ILE A 7 15.10 -6.41 13.90
N LEU A 8 14.19 -6.91 13.07
CA LEU A 8 14.23 -6.70 11.63
C LEU A 8 13.34 -5.50 11.24
N VAL A 9 13.89 -4.53 10.53
CA VAL A 9 13.21 -3.29 10.15
C VAL A 9 12.96 -3.26 8.65
N GLY A 10 11.71 -3.06 8.25
CA GLY A 10 11.35 -2.82 6.85
C GLY A 10 11.77 -1.41 6.41
N MET A 11 12.69 -1.32 5.47
CA MET A 11 13.32 -0.09 4.98
C MET A 11 12.80 0.26 3.57
N SER A 12 12.00 1.32 3.47
CA SER A 12 11.47 1.83 2.19
C SER A 12 12.28 2.98 1.60
N GLY A 13 13.37 3.40 2.26
CA GLY A 13 14.12 4.60 1.88
C GLY A 13 13.34 5.91 2.11
N GLY A 14 12.29 5.86 2.93
CA GLY A 14 11.50 7.02 3.35
C GLY A 14 11.81 7.43 4.78
N VAL A 15 11.37 8.65 5.15
CA VAL A 15 11.58 9.22 6.48
C VAL A 15 11.08 8.34 7.61
N ASP A 16 9.94 7.67 7.41
CA ASP A 16 9.30 6.86 8.44
C ASP A 16 10.13 5.61 8.76
N SER A 17 10.60 4.89 7.74
CA SER A 17 11.47 3.72 7.95
C SER A 17 12.83 4.12 8.53
N THR A 18 13.39 5.26 8.11
CA THR A 18 14.64 5.78 8.66
C THR A 18 14.52 6.07 10.16
N VAL A 19 13.49 6.83 10.56
CA VAL A 19 13.27 7.16 11.97
C VAL A 19 12.93 5.91 12.79
N THR A 20 12.21 4.95 12.20
CA THR A 20 11.95 3.65 12.83
C THR A 20 13.24 2.92 13.18
N ALA A 21 14.15 2.75 12.21
CA ALA A 21 15.42 2.08 12.42
C ALA A 21 16.28 2.82 13.46
N LEU A 22 16.29 4.15 13.38
CA LEU A 22 17.04 5.00 14.29
C LEU A 22 16.56 4.89 15.74
N LEU A 23 15.25 5.00 15.98
CA LEU A 23 14.68 4.93 17.33
C LEU A 23 14.95 3.55 17.96
N LEU A 24 14.86 2.48 17.18
CA LEU A 24 15.16 1.13 17.65
C LEU A 24 16.64 0.94 17.96
N HIS A 25 17.52 1.51 17.13
CA HIS A 25 18.96 1.50 17.39
C HIS A 25 19.30 2.24 18.70
N GLU A 26 18.71 3.42 18.92
CA GLU A 26 18.87 4.20 20.17
C GLU A 26 18.32 3.47 21.41
N GLN A 27 17.29 2.64 21.24
CA GLN A 27 16.74 1.76 22.29
C GLN A 27 17.63 0.53 22.56
N GLY A 28 18.77 0.39 21.87
CA GLY A 28 19.76 -0.66 22.10
C GLY A 28 19.45 -1.99 21.42
N TYR A 29 18.55 -2.02 20.43
CA TYR A 29 18.33 -3.20 19.59
C TYR A 29 19.49 -3.41 18.62
N GLU A 30 19.80 -4.68 18.33
CA GLU A 30 20.56 -5.02 17.12
C GLU A 30 19.59 -4.97 15.93
N VAL A 31 19.68 -3.88 15.17
CA VAL A 31 18.84 -3.65 13.99
C VAL A 31 19.39 -4.42 12.80
N ILE A 32 18.50 -5.08 12.05
CA ILE A 32 18.76 -5.55 10.69
C ILE A 32 17.74 -4.89 9.78
N GLY A 33 18.19 -4.09 8.80
CA GLY A 33 17.31 -3.52 7.80
C GLY A 33 17.08 -4.48 6.64
N ILE A 34 15.86 -4.56 6.12
CA ILE A 34 15.61 -5.17 4.82
C ILE A 34 14.81 -4.24 3.91
N THR A 35 15.12 -4.26 2.62
CA THR A 35 14.30 -3.63 1.57
C THR A 35 13.74 -4.72 0.67
N LEU A 36 12.41 -4.72 0.50
CA LEU A 36 11.73 -5.65 -0.39
C LEU A 36 11.73 -5.09 -1.82
N ASN A 37 12.33 -5.82 -2.75
CA ASN A 37 12.29 -5.51 -4.16
C ASN A 37 11.08 -6.20 -4.80
N ILE A 38 10.06 -5.41 -5.17
CA ILE A 38 8.74 -5.90 -5.62
C ILE A 38 8.49 -5.74 -7.12
N LEU A 39 9.31 -4.98 -7.86
CA LEU A 39 9.09 -4.70 -9.28
C LEU A 39 10.40 -4.74 -10.06
N ASP A 40 10.33 -5.14 -11.32
CA ASP A 40 11.42 -4.97 -12.27
C ASP A 40 11.48 -3.52 -12.76
N TYR A 41 12.66 -2.90 -12.63
CA TYR A 41 12.92 -1.53 -13.04
C TYR A 41 12.61 -1.26 -14.52
N ASN A 42 12.74 -2.29 -15.37
CA ASN A 42 12.41 -2.21 -16.80
C ASN A 42 10.91 -2.06 -17.06
N TYR A 43 10.04 -2.48 -16.13
CA TYR A 43 8.59 -2.41 -16.28
C TYR A 43 8.05 -1.00 -15.95
N THR A 44 8.78 -0.23 -15.16
CA THR A 44 8.28 1.05 -14.60
C THR A 44 8.81 2.30 -15.32
N GLY A 45 9.97 2.23 -15.98
CA GLY A 45 10.60 3.38 -16.63
C GLY A 45 10.59 4.65 -15.75
N GLU A 46 10.54 5.83 -16.37
CA GLU A 46 10.30 7.12 -15.69
C GLU A 46 8.81 7.36 -15.33
N ARG A 47 7.91 6.43 -15.70
CA ARG A 47 6.44 6.63 -15.61
C ARG A 47 5.86 6.34 -14.24
N VAL A 48 6.56 5.55 -13.42
CA VAL A 48 6.22 5.44 -11.99
C VAL A 48 7.01 6.53 -11.27
N LYS A 49 6.36 7.63 -10.91
CA LYS A 49 6.98 8.69 -10.10
C LYS A 49 7.17 8.18 -8.67
N ASN A 50 8.43 8.12 -8.22
CA ASN A 50 8.81 7.76 -6.85
C ASN A 50 8.18 6.45 -6.32
N PRO A 51 8.35 5.29 -6.98
CA PRO A 51 7.94 4.04 -6.35
C PRO A 51 8.68 3.90 -5.02
N CYS A 52 8.01 3.33 -4.04
CA CYS A 52 8.59 2.89 -2.76
C CYS A 52 9.87 2.02 -2.94
N CYS A 53 10.12 1.55 -4.17
CA CYS A 53 11.17 0.63 -4.56
C CYS A 53 12.06 1.17 -5.70
N SER A 54 12.11 2.50 -5.91
CA SER A 54 13.08 3.09 -6.85
C SER A 54 14.51 2.74 -6.47
N ILE A 55 15.43 2.70 -7.44
CA ILE A 55 16.88 2.50 -7.18
C ILE A 55 17.35 3.50 -6.11
N GLU A 56 16.93 4.76 -6.23
CA GLU A 56 17.20 5.81 -5.25
C GLU A 56 16.69 5.46 -3.84
N SER A 57 15.52 4.83 -3.71
CA SER A 57 14.98 4.44 -2.41
C SER A 57 15.73 3.25 -1.81
N ILE A 58 16.17 2.29 -2.63
CA ILE A 58 17.03 1.19 -2.18
C ILE A 58 18.41 1.71 -1.76
N MET A 59 19.03 2.56 -2.57
CA MET A 59 20.32 3.17 -2.25
C MET A 59 20.22 4.04 -0.99
N GLY A 60 19.18 4.87 -0.87
CA GLY A 60 18.95 5.67 0.32
C GLY A 60 18.73 4.82 1.58
N ALA A 61 18.05 3.66 1.47
CA ALA A 61 17.93 2.74 2.60
C ALA A 61 19.30 2.18 3.04
N LYS A 62 20.16 1.84 2.08
CA LYS A 62 21.52 1.37 2.34
C LYS A 62 22.39 2.45 2.99
N GLU A 63 22.37 3.67 2.45
CA GLU A 63 23.13 4.81 3.01
C GLU A 63 22.75 5.09 4.47
N ILE A 64 21.46 5.00 4.78
CA ILE A 64 20.95 5.15 6.15
C ILE A 64 21.43 4.02 7.06
N ALA A 65 21.46 2.79 6.55
CA ALA A 65 21.98 1.66 7.31
C ALA A 65 23.46 1.80 7.62
N ASP A 66 24.26 2.21 6.63
CA ASP A 66 25.69 2.44 6.78
C ASP A 66 25.96 3.60 7.76
N PHE A 67 25.16 4.68 7.71
CA PHE A 67 25.25 5.82 8.63
C PHE A 67 24.91 5.46 10.08
N ILE A 68 23.81 4.72 10.31
CA ILE A 68 23.38 4.32 11.67
C ILE A 68 24.25 3.16 12.20
N GLY A 69 24.88 2.39 11.32
CA GLY A 69 25.77 1.28 11.68
C GLY A 69 25.06 -0.06 11.84
N PHE A 70 24.12 -0.39 10.94
CA PHE A 70 23.45 -1.69 10.92
C PHE A 70 23.50 -2.39 9.56
N LYS A 71 23.31 -3.72 9.55
CA LYS A 71 23.30 -4.51 8.31
C LYS A 71 22.01 -4.30 7.53
N HIS A 72 22.13 -4.10 6.22
CA HIS A 72 20.99 -3.96 5.32
C HIS A 72 21.04 -4.99 4.19
N TYR A 73 19.89 -5.60 3.93
CA TYR A 73 19.73 -6.62 2.88
C TYR A 73 18.61 -6.24 1.92
N ILE A 74 18.77 -6.63 0.66
CA ILE A 74 17.71 -6.51 -0.35
C ILE A 74 17.15 -7.91 -0.58
N VAL A 75 15.83 -8.03 -0.50
CA VAL A 75 15.12 -9.30 -0.67
C VAL A 75 14.23 -9.19 -1.89
N ASP A 76 14.48 -10.03 -2.88
CA ASP A 76 13.65 -10.11 -4.08
C ASP A 76 12.36 -10.88 -3.78
N VAL A 77 11.23 -10.20 -3.99
CA VAL A 77 9.88 -10.76 -3.81
C VAL A 77 9.00 -10.46 -5.04
N LYS A 78 9.62 -10.23 -6.21
CA LYS A 78 8.91 -9.83 -7.42
C LYS A 78 7.86 -10.86 -7.85
N ASN A 79 8.21 -12.14 -7.80
CA ASN A 79 7.31 -13.21 -8.21
C ASN A 79 6.11 -13.30 -7.26
N GLU A 80 6.35 -13.27 -5.96
CA GLU A 80 5.32 -13.28 -4.93
C GLU A 80 4.42 -12.05 -5.07
N PHE A 81 5.00 -10.87 -5.31
CA PHE A 81 4.26 -9.63 -5.50
C PHE A 81 3.38 -9.68 -6.76
N GLN A 82 3.93 -10.17 -7.88
CA GLN A 82 3.19 -10.35 -9.12
C GLN A 82 1.96 -11.24 -8.87
N HIS A 83 2.14 -12.41 -8.29
CA HIS A 83 1.04 -13.38 -8.10
C HIS A 83 0.04 -13.02 -7.01
N LYS A 84 0.52 -12.51 -5.86
CA LYS A 84 -0.36 -12.27 -4.70
C LYS A 84 -1.00 -10.89 -4.71
N VAL A 85 -0.41 -9.91 -5.41
CA VAL A 85 -0.89 -8.52 -5.42
C VAL A 85 -1.37 -8.12 -6.81
N ILE A 86 -0.51 -8.22 -7.84
CA ILE A 86 -0.84 -7.69 -9.18
C ILE A 86 -1.89 -8.54 -9.88
N ASP A 87 -1.70 -9.85 -9.98
CA ASP A 87 -2.65 -10.75 -10.67
C ASP A 87 -4.03 -10.63 -10.03
N LYS A 88 -4.10 -10.69 -8.70
CA LYS A 88 -5.35 -10.48 -7.96
C LYS A 88 -5.96 -9.10 -8.18
N PHE A 89 -5.14 -8.05 -8.29
CA PHE A 89 -5.65 -6.70 -8.58
C PHE A 89 -6.34 -6.67 -9.93
N VAL A 90 -5.75 -7.29 -10.97
CA VAL A 90 -6.36 -7.41 -12.29
C VAL A 90 -7.63 -8.24 -12.24
N ASP A 91 -7.60 -9.42 -11.61
CA ASP A 91 -8.74 -10.34 -11.48
C ASP A 91 -9.96 -9.69 -10.80
N GLU A 92 -9.72 -8.88 -9.77
CA GLU A 92 -10.77 -8.14 -9.05
C GLU A 92 -11.45 -7.13 -9.98
N TYR A 93 -10.69 -6.38 -10.77
CA TYR A 93 -11.25 -5.48 -11.79
C TYR A 93 -12.00 -6.24 -12.88
N MET A 94 -11.47 -7.38 -13.35
CA MET A 94 -12.16 -8.25 -14.32
C MET A 94 -13.43 -8.89 -13.76
N SER A 95 -13.60 -8.87 -12.44
CA SER A 95 -14.80 -9.32 -11.76
C SER A 95 -15.75 -8.17 -11.40
N GLY A 96 -15.50 -6.95 -11.86
CA GLY A 96 -16.32 -5.77 -11.59
C GLY A 96 -16.17 -5.20 -10.18
N ARG A 97 -15.09 -5.54 -9.47
CA ARG A 97 -14.78 -5.03 -8.12
C ARG A 97 -13.66 -3.99 -8.19
N THR A 98 -13.59 -3.12 -7.18
CA THR A 98 -12.49 -2.16 -7.02
C THR A 98 -11.59 -2.61 -5.86
N PRO A 99 -10.44 -3.24 -6.14
CA PRO A 99 -9.54 -3.75 -5.12
C PRO A 99 -8.72 -2.65 -4.45
N ASN A 100 -8.31 -2.90 -3.19
CA ASN A 100 -7.25 -2.16 -2.53
C ASN A 100 -6.02 -3.07 -2.38
N PRO A 101 -4.99 -2.93 -3.26
CA PRO A 101 -3.85 -3.84 -3.26
C PRO A 101 -2.93 -3.67 -2.03
N CYS A 102 -2.97 -2.52 -1.35
CA CYS A 102 -2.10 -2.26 -0.20
C CYS A 102 -2.41 -3.14 1.00
N ILE A 103 -3.68 -3.52 1.20
CA ILE A 103 -4.11 -4.42 2.29
C ILE A 103 -3.47 -5.81 2.11
N ARG A 104 -3.53 -6.34 0.89
CA ARG A 104 -2.91 -7.63 0.53
C ARG A 104 -1.39 -7.54 0.55
N CYS A 105 -0.81 -6.48 0.00
CA CYS A 105 0.64 -6.27 0.03
C CYS A 105 1.18 -6.26 1.47
N ASN A 106 0.50 -5.59 2.41
CA ASN A 106 0.92 -5.60 3.81
C ASN A 106 0.88 -7.01 4.39
N SER A 107 -0.26 -7.69 4.33
CA SER A 107 -0.42 -9.04 4.92
C SER A 107 0.44 -10.10 4.22
N ASP A 108 0.31 -10.25 2.91
CA ASP A 108 0.83 -11.39 2.15
C ASP A 108 2.30 -11.24 1.70
N ILE A 109 2.79 -10.00 1.57
CA ILE A 109 4.15 -9.70 1.07
C ILE A 109 5.02 -9.10 2.15
N LYS A 110 4.69 -7.90 2.66
CA LYS A 110 5.56 -7.20 3.61
C LYS A 110 5.74 -8.01 4.88
N TRP A 111 4.65 -8.33 5.57
CA TRP A 111 4.73 -9.08 6.82
C TRP A 111 5.11 -10.53 6.61
N GLY A 112 4.52 -11.18 5.59
CA GLY A 112 4.88 -12.55 5.23
C GLY A 112 6.39 -12.73 5.04
N GLU A 113 7.01 -11.92 4.17
CA GLU A 113 8.45 -12.03 3.90
C GLU A 113 9.29 -11.52 5.09
N MET A 114 8.90 -10.41 5.73
CA MET A 114 9.64 -9.89 6.88
C MET A 114 9.73 -10.90 8.02
N LEU A 115 8.68 -11.68 8.29
CA LEU A 115 8.70 -12.73 9.31
C LEU A 115 9.62 -13.89 8.92
N VAL A 116 9.57 -14.33 7.65
CA VAL A 116 10.48 -15.37 7.13
C VAL A 116 11.94 -14.94 7.27
N GLN A 117 12.25 -13.69 6.91
CA GLN A 117 13.59 -13.15 7.03
C GLN A 117 14.00 -12.94 8.50
N ALA A 118 13.05 -12.52 9.35
CA ALA A 118 13.30 -12.39 10.77
C ALA A 118 13.74 -13.73 11.37
N ASP A 119 13.07 -14.83 11.02
CA ASP A 119 13.46 -16.16 11.48
C ASP A 119 14.86 -16.56 11.00
N LYS A 120 15.18 -16.33 9.71
CA LYS A 120 16.52 -16.60 9.15
C LYS A 120 17.63 -15.81 9.85
N PHE A 121 17.35 -14.55 10.21
CA PHE A 121 18.32 -13.68 10.86
C PHE A 121 18.33 -13.79 12.39
N GLY A 122 17.43 -14.59 12.98
CA GLY A 122 17.29 -14.73 14.44
C GLY A 122 16.70 -13.48 15.10
N CYS A 123 15.81 -12.75 14.42
CA CYS A 123 15.07 -11.62 14.96
C CYS A 123 13.74 -12.09 15.55
N GLU A 124 13.54 -11.82 16.85
CA GLU A 124 12.28 -12.16 17.53
C GLU A 124 11.11 -11.29 17.04
N LYS A 125 11.42 -10.04 16.67
CA LYS A 125 10.45 -9.03 16.25
C LYS A 125 10.79 -8.43 14.91
N ILE A 126 9.76 -7.85 14.29
CA ILE A 126 9.86 -7.01 13.11
C ILE A 126 9.30 -5.62 13.40
N ALA A 127 9.79 -4.60 12.69
CA ALA A 127 9.29 -3.24 12.80
C ALA A 127 9.10 -2.58 11.45
N THR A 128 8.12 -1.68 11.40
CA THR A 128 7.85 -0.85 10.22
C THR A 128 7.53 0.57 10.64
N GLY A 129 7.69 1.52 9.72
CA GLY A 129 7.31 2.91 9.92
C GLY A 129 5.81 3.20 9.80
N HIS A 130 4.93 2.25 10.13
CA HIS A 130 3.49 2.51 10.10
C HIS A 130 3.03 3.27 11.35
N TYR A 131 2.10 4.20 11.14
CA TYR A 131 1.45 4.98 12.20
C TYR A 131 0.26 4.20 12.77
N ALA A 132 0.57 3.20 13.59
CA ALA A 132 -0.40 2.38 14.30
C ALA A 132 0.20 1.93 15.65
N ASN A 133 -0.62 1.37 16.53
CA ASN A 133 -0.19 0.80 17.80
C ASN A 133 -0.75 -0.62 17.95
N ILE A 134 0.02 -1.50 18.59
CA ILE A 134 -0.46 -2.82 19.01
C ILE A 134 -0.63 -2.80 20.52
N LYS A 135 -1.81 -3.22 20.98
CA LYS A 135 -2.14 -3.40 22.40
C LYS A 135 -2.38 -4.86 22.67
N GLU A 136 -1.97 -5.33 23.84
CA GLU A 136 -2.31 -6.66 24.31
C GLU A 136 -3.37 -6.55 25.41
N LYS A 137 -4.40 -7.40 25.33
CA LYS A 137 -5.39 -7.56 26.39
C LYS A 137 -5.83 -9.02 26.42
N ASP A 138 -5.79 -9.63 27.60
CA ASP A 138 -6.21 -11.02 27.84
C ASP A 138 -5.53 -12.03 26.89
N GLY A 139 -4.21 -11.85 26.64
CA GLY A 139 -3.41 -12.72 25.76
C GLY A 139 -3.70 -12.55 24.26
N ARG A 140 -4.48 -11.53 23.88
CA ARG A 140 -4.81 -11.21 22.49
C ARG A 140 -4.26 -9.85 22.08
N PHE A 141 -3.75 -9.78 20.85
CA PHE A 141 -3.22 -8.55 20.26
C PHE A 141 -4.28 -7.81 19.45
N PHE A 142 -4.36 -6.51 19.66
CA PHE A 142 -5.31 -5.60 19.03
C PHE A 142 -4.57 -4.46 18.36
N LEU A 143 -4.98 -4.16 17.13
CA LEU A 143 -4.55 -2.98 16.43
C LEU A 143 -5.33 -1.75 16.94
N SER A 144 -4.63 -0.65 17.17
CA SER A 144 -5.22 0.62 17.57
C SER A 144 -4.55 1.78 16.83
N LYS A 145 -5.28 2.90 16.71
CA LYS A 145 -4.83 4.07 15.97
C LYS A 145 -3.53 4.65 16.55
N GLY A 146 -2.72 5.22 15.66
CA GLY A 146 -1.60 6.07 16.05
C GLY A 146 -2.06 7.36 16.74
N LYS A 147 -1.13 8.07 17.39
CA LYS A 147 -1.35 9.43 17.94
C LYS A 147 -1.80 10.42 16.86
N ASP A 148 -1.27 10.26 15.65
CA ASP A 148 -1.57 11.13 14.50
C ASP A 148 -2.78 10.62 13.72
N ASN A 149 -3.95 11.21 13.98
CA ASN A 149 -5.19 10.84 13.31
C ASN A 149 -5.18 11.09 11.79
N LEU A 150 -4.34 12.02 11.31
CA LEU A 150 -4.22 12.31 9.88
C LEU A 150 -3.32 11.30 9.16
N LYS A 151 -2.57 10.50 9.91
CA LYS A 151 -1.63 9.50 9.41
C LYS A 151 -1.98 8.09 9.84
N ASP A 152 -3.07 7.88 10.58
CA ASP A 152 -3.53 6.57 11.00
C ASP A 152 -3.56 5.58 9.83
N GLN A 153 -2.76 4.52 9.96
CA GLN A 153 -2.61 3.49 8.93
C GLN A 153 -3.28 2.17 9.30
N THR A 154 -4.06 2.13 10.38
CA THR A 154 -4.73 0.91 10.83
C THR A 154 -5.67 0.31 9.77
N TYR A 155 -6.27 1.14 8.93
CA TYR A 155 -7.08 0.70 7.79
C TYR A 155 -6.34 -0.24 6.82
N PHE A 156 -5.02 -0.10 6.68
CA PHE A 156 -4.24 -0.96 5.76
C PHE A 156 -3.71 -2.23 6.43
N LEU A 157 -3.98 -2.43 7.72
CA LEU A 157 -3.35 -3.44 8.56
C LEU A 157 -4.38 -4.37 9.24
N TRP A 158 -5.67 -4.25 8.93
CA TRP A 158 -6.72 -5.06 9.56
C TRP A 158 -6.60 -6.56 9.24
N ALA A 159 -5.92 -6.92 8.14
CA ALA A 159 -5.74 -8.30 7.70
C ALA A 159 -4.57 -9.01 8.39
N LEU A 160 -3.86 -8.36 9.31
CA LEU A 160 -2.77 -8.99 10.07
C LEU A 160 -3.32 -9.95 11.12
N ASP A 161 -2.80 -11.18 11.15
CA ASP A 161 -3.19 -12.20 12.12
C ASP A 161 -2.49 -12.02 13.49
N GLN A 162 -2.88 -12.84 14.47
CA GLN A 162 -2.36 -12.74 15.84
C GLN A 162 -0.86 -13.05 15.93
N ASN A 163 -0.37 -14.03 15.16
CA ASN A 163 1.05 -14.38 15.16
C ASN A 163 1.89 -13.21 14.65
N THR A 164 1.42 -12.59 13.58
CA THR A 164 2.01 -11.41 12.98
C THR A 164 1.99 -10.21 13.93
N LEU A 165 0.83 -9.91 14.54
CA LEU A 165 0.70 -8.81 15.48
C LEU A 165 1.62 -8.99 16.71
N SER A 166 1.74 -10.21 17.24
CA SER A 166 2.58 -10.51 18.40
C SER A 166 4.07 -10.19 18.19
N ARG A 167 4.54 -10.27 16.94
CA ARG A 167 5.94 -10.03 16.56
C ARG A 167 6.19 -8.65 15.97
N THR A 168 5.15 -7.81 15.82
CA THR A 168 5.25 -6.52 15.14
C THR A 168 5.46 -5.38 16.13
N VAL A 169 6.32 -4.42 15.76
CA VAL A 169 6.55 -3.18 16.49
C VAL A 169 6.31 -1.99 15.57
N PHE A 170 5.61 -0.97 16.07
CA PHE A 170 5.36 0.30 15.38
C PHE A 170 5.96 1.46 16.18
N PRO A 171 7.25 1.79 16.00
CA PRO A 171 7.91 2.85 16.78
C PRO A 171 7.29 4.23 16.61
N LEU A 172 6.60 4.48 15.49
CA LEU A 172 6.00 5.77 15.17
C LEU A 172 4.58 5.93 15.71
N GLY A 173 3.99 4.88 16.30
CA GLY A 173 2.59 4.88 16.75
C GLY A 173 2.23 5.98 17.76
N ASN A 174 3.21 6.48 18.52
CA ASN A 174 3.03 7.56 19.51
C ASN A 174 3.61 8.91 19.05
N LEU A 175 3.93 9.04 17.75
CA LEU A 175 4.49 10.24 17.15
C LEU A 175 3.57 10.78 16.06
N THR A 176 3.66 12.08 15.86
CA THR A 176 3.06 12.79 14.73
C THR A 176 4.05 12.90 13.58
N LYS A 177 3.56 13.06 12.34
CA LYS A 177 4.43 13.24 11.17
C LYS A 177 5.43 14.40 11.34
N PRO A 178 5.04 15.57 11.88
CA PRO A 178 5.98 16.64 12.17
C PRO A 178 7.07 16.23 13.17
N GLU A 179 6.71 15.50 14.23
CA GLU A 179 7.69 14.98 15.21
C GLU A 179 8.67 14.02 14.52
N VAL A 180 8.19 13.11 13.66
CA VAL A 180 9.04 12.19 12.89
C VAL A 180 10.00 12.94 11.96
N ARG A 181 9.52 13.95 11.23
CA ARG A 181 10.39 14.78 10.38
C ARG A 181 11.41 15.57 11.18
N SER A 182 11.03 16.09 12.35
CA SER A 182 11.94 16.79 13.25
C SER A 182 13.03 15.86 13.80
N ILE A 183 12.67 14.62 14.16
CA ILE A 183 13.63 13.59 14.57
C ILE A 183 14.64 13.30 13.47
N ALA A 184 14.18 13.10 12.23
CA ALA A 184 15.08 12.89 11.09
C ALA A 184 16.02 14.09 10.88
N PHE A 185 15.46 15.31 10.89
CA PHE A 185 16.23 16.54 10.70
C PHE A 185 17.31 16.74 11.77
N THR A 186 16.92 16.65 13.05
CA THR A 186 17.83 16.88 14.19
C THR A 186 18.96 15.85 14.28
N ARG A 187 18.81 14.69 13.64
CA ARG A 187 19.81 13.61 13.60
C ARG A 187 20.61 13.58 12.31
N GLY A 188 20.57 14.65 11.53
CA GLY A 188 21.39 14.83 10.32
C GLY A 188 20.78 14.30 9.04
N HIS A 189 19.56 13.74 9.06
CA HIS A 189 18.87 13.22 7.89
C HIS A 189 17.99 14.28 7.21
N THR A 190 18.57 15.46 6.95
CA THR A 190 17.84 16.65 6.46
C THR A 190 17.17 16.42 5.11
N GLN A 191 17.86 15.76 4.16
CA GLN A 191 17.31 15.48 2.83
C GLN A 191 16.06 14.59 2.91
N ILE A 192 16.12 13.52 3.71
CA ILE A 192 15.00 12.59 3.88
C ILE A 192 13.85 13.24 4.67
N ALA A 193 14.14 14.14 5.61
CA ALA A 193 13.12 14.85 6.38
C ALA A 193 12.14 15.65 5.50
N HIS A 194 12.60 16.12 4.33
CA HIS A 194 11.80 16.86 3.36
C HIS A 194 11.23 16.00 2.23
N LYS A 195 11.59 14.71 2.16
CA LYS A 195 11.10 13.81 1.12
C LYS A 195 9.57 13.72 1.17
N GLN A 196 8.94 13.84 0.00
CA GLN A 196 7.50 13.73 -0.14
C GLN A 196 7.03 12.28 0.05
N GLU A 197 5.83 12.12 0.57
CA GLU A 197 5.18 10.81 0.71
C GLU A 197 4.52 10.42 -0.60
N ASN A 198 4.57 9.13 -0.94
CA ASN A 198 3.82 8.59 -2.05
C ASN A 198 2.53 7.93 -1.53
N PHE A 199 1.38 8.37 -2.05
CA PHE A 199 0.05 7.85 -1.72
C PHE A 199 -0.55 6.98 -2.83
N ASP A 200 0.11 6.92 -3.99
CA ASP A 200 -0.37 6.20 -5.16
C ASP A 200 -0.05 4.69 -5.06
N ILE A 201 -0.76 3.90 -5.86
CA ILE A 201 -0.51 2.46 -5.93
C ILE A 201 0.87 2.23 -6.53
N CYS A 202 1.76 1.60 -5.77
CA CYS A 202 3.20 1.53 -6.07
C CYS A 202 3.59 0.90 -7.42
N PHE A 203 2.70 0.12 -8.05
CA PHE A 203 2.94 -0.56 -9.33
C PHE A 203 2.08 -0.03 -10.48
N VAL A 204 1.24 1.00 -10.23
CA VAL A 204 0.40 1.62 -11.24
C VAL A 204 1.08 2.92 -11.70
N PRO A 205 1.62 2.98 -12.93
CA PRO A 205 2.23 4.18 -13.46
C PRO A 205 1.22 5.33 -13.56
N ASP A 206 1.70 6.55 -13.37
CA ASP A 206 0.92 7.80 -13.49
C ASP A 206 -0.40 7.85 -12.69
N ASN A 207 -0.58 6.95 -11.71
CA ASN A 207 -1.83 6.72 -10.99
C ASN A 207 -3.02 6.40 -11.94
N ASP A 208 -2.74 5.85 -13.12
CA ASP A 208 -3.74 5.45 -14.11
C ASP A 208 -3.89 3.93 -14.16
N TYR A 209 -4.72 3.41 -13.26
CA TYR A 209 -5.00 1.97 -13.24
C TYR A 209 -5.69 1.50 -14.52
N ARG A 210 -6.38 2.38 -15.26
CA ARG A 210 -7.08 2.01 -16.50
C ARG A 210 -6.05 1.72 -17.58
N LEU A 211 -5.05 2.59 -17.71
CA LEU A 211 -3.92 2.33 -18.61
C LEU A 211 -3.18 1.05 -18.20
N PHE A 212 -2.91 0.87 -16.90
CA PHE A 212 -2.28 -0.34 -16.39
C PHE A 212 -3.05 -1.63 -16.76
N LEU A 213 -4.38 -1.62 -16.63
CA LEU A 213 -5.21 -2.78 -17.02
C LEU A 213 -5.13 -3.06 -18.53
N LYS A 214 -5.09 -2.03 -19.38
CA LYS A 214 -4.94 -2.18 -20.84
C LYS A 214 -3.57 -2.72 -21.23
N GLU A 215 -2.51 -2.28 -20.57
CA GLU A 215 -1.16 -2.80 -20.83
C GLU A 215 -1.06 -4.29 -20.46
N ARG A 216 -1.85 -4.74 -19.47
CA ARG A 216 -1.92 -6.14 -19.05
C ARG A 216 -2.80 -7.01 -19.94
N ASP A 217 -3.86 -6.44 -20.51
CA ASP A 217 -4.73 -7.10 -21.48
C ASP A 217 -4.97 -6.15 -22.68
N PRO A 218 -4.13 -6.23 -23.74
CA PRO A 218 -4.24 -5.33 -24.89
C PRO A 218 -5.58 -5.40 -25.63
N GLY A 219 -6.35 -6.47 -25.47
CA GLY A 219 -7.70 -6.62 -26.07
C GLY A 219 -8.84 -6.14 -25.17
N LEU A 220 -8.52 -5.58 -24.00
CA LEU A 220 -9.50 -5.30 -22.95
C LEU A 220 -10.55 -4.27 -23.38
N GLU A 221 -10.14 -3.23 -24.10
CA GLU A 221 -11.07 -2.20 -24.57
C GLU A 221 -12.04 -2.77 -25.59
N GLU A 222 -11.56 -3.47 -26.62
CA GLU A 222 -12.44 -4.04 -27.66
C GLU A 222 -13.42 -5.06 -27.07
N LYS A 223 -12.99 -5.80 -26.04
CA LYS A 223 -13.82 -6.82 -25.38
C LYS A 223 -15.00 -6.26 -24.59
N TYR A 224 -14.83 -5.09 -23.97
CA TYR A 224 -15.81 -4.54 -23.02
C TYR A 224 -16.34 -3.15 -23.38
N GLU A 225 -15.86 -2.54 -24.45
CA GLU A 225 -16.44 -1.31 -24.98
C GLU A 225 -17.92 -1.51 -25.36
N GLY A 226 -18.71 -0.45 -25.21
CA GLY A 226 -20.13 -0.48 -25.55
C GLY A 226 -21.01 -1.19 -24.51
N GLY A 227 -20.54 -1.31 -23.26
CA GLY A 227 -21.39 -1.67 -22.13
C GLY A 227 -22.45 -0.62 -21.83
N ASN A 228 -23.48 -0.98 -21.05
CA ASN A 228 -24.65 -0.14 -20.83
C ASN A 228 -24.60 0.58 -19.48
N PHE A 229 -24.84 1.88 -19.49
CA PHE A 229 -25.35 2.57 -18.30
C PHE A 229 -26.86 2.35 -18.22
N VAL A 230 -27.33 1.93 -17.05
CA VAL A 230 -28.77 1.78 -16.76
C VAL A 230 -29.13 2.48 -15.46
N ASP A 231 -30.38 2.88 -15.29
CA ASP A 231 -30.88 3.31 -13.98
C ASP A 231 -31.26 2.11 -13.09
N ILE A 232 -31.72 2.40 -11.87
CA ILE A 232 -32.17 1.39 -10.90
C ILE A 232 -33.35 0.52 -11.39
N ASN A 233 -34.13 1.01 -12.37
CA ASN A 233 -35.25 0.28 -12.98
C ASN A 233 -34.82 -0.47 -14.26
N GLY A 234 -33.53 -0.45 -14.60
CA GLY A 234 -33.01 -1.05 -15.83
C GLY A 234 -33.22 -0.19 -17.08
N LYS A 235 -33.68 1.07 -16.95
CA LYS A 235 -33.82 1.96 -18.10
C LYS A 235 -32.44 2.33 -18.64
N PHE A 236 -32.24 2.13 -19.94
CA PHE A 236 -31.02 2.53 -20.62
C PHE A 236 -30.76 4.04 -20.53
N LEU A 237 -29.53 4.41 -20.17
CA LEU A 237 -29.08 5.80 -20.01
C LEU A 237 -27.97 6.20 -20.99
N GLY A 238 -27.27 5.23 -21.58
CA GLY A 238 -26.15 5.47 -22.48
C GLY A 238 -25.16 4.33 -22.51
N LYS A 239 -24.09 4.50 -23.27
CA LYS A 239 -22.99 3.53 -23.39
C LYS A 239 -21.77 3.97 -22.58
N HIS A 240 -20.98 3.00 -22.14
CA HIS A 240 -19.73 3.22 -21.43
C HIS A 240 -18.56 2.47 -22.06
N LYS A 241 -17.34 2.84 -21.67
CA LYS A 241 -16.09 2.31 -22.26
C LYS A 241 -15.60 1.01 -21.57
N GLY A 242 -16.52 0.17 -21.11
CA GLY A 242 -16.21 -1.00 -20.25
C GLY A 242 -16.30 -0.74 -18.75
N TYR A 243 -16.85 -1.71 -18.01
CA TYR A 243 -17.29 -1.54 -16.62
C TYR A 243 -16.14 -1.34 -15.63
N MET A 244 -14.95 -1.88 -15.93
CA MET A 244 -13.74 -1.81 -15.09
C MET A 244 -13.24 -0.38 -14.89
N ASN A 245 -13.66 0.56 -15.74
CA ASN A 245 -13.29 1.98 -15.65
C ASN A 245 -14.05 2.73 -14.55
N TYR A 246 -14.93 2.06 -13.83
CA TYR A 246 -15.85 2.65 -12.88
C TYR A 246 -15.74 1.99 -11.50
N THR A 247 -16.00 2.78 -10.47
CA THR A 247 -16.04 2.34 -9.07
C THR A 247 -17.35 2.74 -8.44
N ILE A 248 -17.94 1.89 -7.59
CA ILE A 248 -19.14 2.24 -6.82
C ILE A 248 -18.88 3.52 -6.01
N GLY A 249 -19.79 4.49 -6.10
CA GLY A 249 -19.65 5.83 -5.53
C GLY A 249 -19.04 6.87 -6.49
N GLN A 250 -18.54 6.45 -7.66
CA GLN A 250 -17.98 7.38 -8.64
C GLN A 250 -19.07 8.31 -9.21
N ARG A 251 -18.81 9.62 -9.16
CA ARG A 251 -19.67 10.67 -9.72
C ARG A 251 -19.13 11.28 -11.02
N LYS A 252 -17.80 11.45 -11.11
CA LYS A 252 -17.14 12.12 -12.24
C LYS A 252 -16.73 11.11 -13.30
N GLY A 253 -16.52 11.57 -14.54
CA GLY A 253 -16.00 10.74 -15.63
C GLY A 253 -16.99 9.70 -16.18
N LEU A 254 -18.30 9.89 -15.98
CA LEU A 254 -19.32 8.99 -16.53
C LEU A 254 -19.54 9.19 -18.04
N GLY A 255 -19.28 10.39 -18.56
CA GLY A 255 -19.44 10.68 -20.00
C GLY A 255 -20.89 10.79 -20.48
N ILE A 256 -21.87 10.79 -19.56
CA ILE A 256 -23.30 10.96 -19.86
C ILE A 256 -23.86 12.19 -19.15
N ALA A 257 -24.77 12.92 -19.82
CA ALA A 257 -25.43 14.09 -19.27
C ALA A 257 -26.82 13.71 -18.75
N LEU A 258 -26.99 13.69 -17.43
CA LEU A 258 -28.26 13.30 -16.78
C LEU A 258 -29.03 14.48 -16.16
N GLY A 259 -28.54 15.71 -16.30
CA GLY A 259 -29.17 16.93 -15.75
C GLY A 259 -29.15 17.02 -14.22
N LYS A 260 -28.68 15.98 -13.52
CA LYS A 260 -28.54 15.92 -12.06
C LYS A 260 -27.27 15.17 -11.65
N PRO A 261 -26.77 15.36 -10.41
CA PRO A 261 -25.69 14.53 -9.88
C PRO A 261 -26.10 13.06 -9.90
N ALA A 262 -25.23 12.21 -10.44
CA ALA A 262 -25.46 10.78 -10.59
C ALA A 262 -24.20 10.00 -10.18
N TYR A 263 -24.41 8.80 -9.64
CA TYR A 263 -23.37 7.99 -9.03
C TYR A 263 -23.46 6.55 -9.54
N VAL A 264 -22.31 5.89 -9.70
CA VAL A 264 -22.27 4.44 -9.90
C VAL A 264 -22.72 3.76 -8.62
N ILE A 265 -23.80 2.98 -8.65
CA ILE A 265 -24.34 2.29 -7.47
C ILE A 265 -24.12 0.78 -7.52
N ALA A 266 -23.97 0.20 -8.71
CA ALA A 266 -23.63 -1.20 -8.89
C ALA A 266 -22.89 -1.42 -10.22
N ILE A 267 -22.13 -2.51 -10.27
CA ILE A 267 -21.41 -2.96 -11.47
C ILE A 267 -21.70 -4.44 -11.65
N ASP A 268 -22.14 -4.81 -12.86
CA ASP A 268 -22.31 -6.20 -13.27
C ASP A 268 -21.36 -6.52 -14.42
N ALA A 269 -20.29 -7.25 -14.09
CA ALA A 269 -19.29 -7.68 -15.04
C ALA A 269 -19.82 -8.71 -16.06
N LYS A 270 -20.83 -9.52 -15.71
CA LYS A 270 -21.37 -10.57 -16.59
C LYS A 270 -22.17 -9.96 -17.73
N THR A 271 -22.94 -8.92 -17.43
CA THR A 271 -23.80 -8.23 -18.40
C THR A 271 -23.17 -6.96 -18.95
N ASN A 272 -21.92 -6.65 -18.59
CA ASN A 272 -21.20 -5.42 -18.96
C ASN A 272 -22.06 -4.18 -18.71
N THR A 273 -22.63 -4.09 -17.51
CA THR A 273 -23.60 -3.06 -17.14
C THR A 273 -23.14 -2.29 -15.90
N VAL A 274 -23.30 -0.97 -15.94
CA VAL A 274 -23.05 -0.08 -14.81
C VAL A 274 -24.35 0.61 -14.42
N VAL A 275 -24.80 0.39 -13.19
CA VAL A 275 -26.05 0.96 -12.67
C VAL A 275 -25.76 2.33 -12.09
N ILE A 276 -26.53 3.32 -12.54
CA ILE A 276 -26.42 4.71 -12.14
C ILE A 276 -27.64 5.09 -11.29
N GLY A 277 -27.38 5.78 -10.18
CA GLY A 277 -28.43 6.22 -9.27
C GLY A 277 -28.07 7.50 -8.53
N ASP A 278 -29.02 7.93 -7.69
CA ASP A 278 -28.84 9.07 -6.80
C ASP A 278 -28.00 8.67 -5.58
N ARG A 279 -27.39 9.66 -4.91
CA ARG A 279 -26.47 9.44 -3.78
C ARG A 279 -27.07 8.56 -2.67
N GLU A 280 -28.37 8.71 -2.41
CA GLU A 280 -29.10 7.97 -1.38
C GLU A 280 -29.11 6.45 -1.60
N LYS A 281 -28.82 6.00 -2.83
CA LYS A 281 -28.78 4.57 -3.18
C LYS A 281 -27.42 3.92 -2.96
N LEU A 282 -26.39 4.67 -2.56
CA LEU A 282 -25.04 4.12 -2.30
C LEU A 282 -24.91 3.35 -0.99
N ASN A 283 -25.84 3.54 -0.06
CA ASN A 283 -25.77 2.97 1.31
C ASN A 283 -26.68 1.75 1.50
N LYS A 284 -27.14 1.10 0.42
CA LYS A 284 -28.01 -0.08 0.47
C LYS A 284 -27.32 -1.31 -0.08
#